data_AF-A0A8B8ZKJ8-F1
#
_entry.id   AF-A0A8B8ZKJ8-F1
#
_cell.length_a   1.000
_cell.length_b   1.000
_cell.length_c   1.000
_cell.angle_alpha   90.00
_cell.angle_beta   90.00
_cell.angle_gamma   90.00
#
_symmetry.space_group_name_H-M   'P 1'
#
loop_
_entity.id
_entity.type
_entity.pdbx_description
1 polymer ?
#
loop_
_entity_poly.entity_id
_entity_poly.type
_entity_poly.pdbx_seq_one_letter_code
_entity_poly.pdbx_strand_id
1 'polypeptide(L)'
;MGGALLRLLGFCFWAFLWLSSFVAVDAVGASPPAGASKGTAVVDGTTAIAVTDDDFVCATLDWWPPEKCDYGTCSWGLASVLNLNLSNKILLNAVKEFSPLKLRIGGSLQDKVIYGVDPQQPCTPFIKKKSEMFGFSQGCLPMHRWDELNGFFKKAGAVIIFGLNALNGRVHLPGGSLGGPWNSTNAASFIHYTVNKGYTIHGWELGKSHVPFRFLTS
;
A
#
# COMPACT_ATOMS: atom_id res chain seq x y z
N MET A 1 8.59 2.41 72.03
CA MET A 1 8.43 1.75 70.70
C MET A 1 7.33 2.37 69.82
N GLY A 2 6.37 3.17 70.34
CA GLY A 2 5.29 3.74 69.50
C GLY A 2 5.66 4.93 68.60
N GLY A 3 6.69 5.72 68.94
CA GLY A 3 7.06 6.92 68.17
C GLY A 3 7.75 6.66 66.82
N ALA A 4 8.46 5.54 66.68
CA ALA A 4 9.12 5.15 65.43
C ALA A 4 8.11 4.63 64.40
N LEU A 5 7.09 3.90 64.86
CA LEU A 5 6.01 3.37 64.00
C LEU A 5 5.17 4.50 63.40
N LEU A 6 4.85 5.53 64.19
CA LEU A 6 4.11 6.70 63.71
C LEU A 6 4.89 7.49 62.63
N ARG A 7 6.22 7.60 62.79
CA ARG A 7 7.08 8.26 61.80
C ARG A 7 7.22 7.46 60.51
N LEU A 8 7.28 6.13 60.61
CA LEU A 8 7.33 5.24 59.45
C LEU A 8 6.02 5.27 58.66
N LEU A 9 4.87 5.21 59.36
CA LEU A 9 3.55 5.32 58.75
C LEU A 9 3.32 6.69 58.10
N GLY A 10 3.78 7.77 58.75
CA GLY A 10 3.76 9.12 58.15
C GLY A 10 4.62 9.23 56.89
N PHE A 11 5.82 8.65 56.89
CA PHE A 11 6.70 8.64 55.72
C PHE A 11 6.11 7.80 54.57
N CYS A 12 5.53 6.64 54.87
CA CYS A 12 4.85 5.81 53.88
C CYS A 12 3.62 6.51 53.28
N PHE A 13 2.84 7.22 54.09
CA PHE A 13 1.68 7.98 53.61
C PHE A 13 2.09 9.14 52.68
N TRP A 14 3.15 9.86 53.02
CA TRP A 14 3.69 10.93 52.18
C TRP A 14 4.33 10.39 50.89
N ALA A 15 5.04 9.26 50.96
CA ALA A 15 5.60 8.59 49.77
C ALA A 15 4.49 8.08 48.83
N PHE A 16 3.38 7.56 49.38
CA PHE A 16 2.24 7.10 48.60
C PHE A 16 1.53 8.26 47.88
N LEU A 17 1.38 9.41 48.54
CA LEU A 17 0.83 10.63 47.94
C LEU A 17 1.73 11.20 46.83
N TRP A 18 3.06 11.06 46.94
CA TRP A 18 3.99 11.50 45.91
C TRP A 18 3.97 10.59 44.66
N LEU A 19 3.85 9.28 44.87
CA LEU A 19 3.79 8.28 43.77
C LEU A 19 2.43 8.21 43.08
N SER A 20 1.37 8.72 43.70
CA SER A 20 0.02 8.79 43.11
C SER A 20 -0.31 10.16 42.49
N SER A 21 0.72 10.97 42.23
CA SER A 21 0.58 12.22 41.48
C SER A 21 0.14 11.91 40.04
N PHE A 22 -1.17 11.96 39.80
CA PHE A 22 -1.70 12.00 38.45
C PHE A 22 -1.17 13.25 37.76
N VAL A 23 -0.39 13.08 36.71
CA VAL A 23 -0.06 14.19 35.80
C VAL A 23 -1.35 14.55 35.07
N ALA A 24 -2.07 15.53 35.59
CA ALA A 24 -3.15 16.18 34.86
C ALA A 24 -2.48 17.06 33.79
N VAL A 25 -2.50 16.60 32.54
CA VAL A 25 -2.14 17.44 31.39
C VAL A 25 -3.37 18.27 31.07
N ASP A 26 -3.49 19.46 31.67
CA ASP A 26 -4.48 20.42 31.23
C ASP A 26 -4.04 21.00 29.88
N ALA A 27 -4.86 20.78 28.86
CA ALA A 27 -4.72 21.52 27.62
C ALA A 27 -4.95 23.01 27.95
N VAL A 28 -3.89 23.81 27.88
CA VAL A 28 -4.01 25.28 27.87
C VAL A 28 -4.59 25.67 26.51
N GLY A 29 -5.89 25.44 26.36
CA GLY A 29 -6.66 25.73 25.17
C GLY A 29 -7.23 27.13 25.25
N ALA A 30 -6.87 27.96 24.26
CA ALA A 30 -7.59 29.17 23.93
C ALA A 30 -9.12 28.93 23.91
N SER A 31 -9.90 29.98 24.18
CA SER A 31 -11.36 29.94 24.20
C SER A 31 -11.92 29.17 22.99
N PRO A 32 -12.83 28.20 23.20
CA PRO A 32 -13.34 27.38 22.12
C PRO A 32 -13.99 28.28 21.05
N PRO A 33 -13.71 28.06 19.75
CA PRO A 33 -14.40 28.77 18.69
C PRO A 33 -15.90 28.49 18.79
N ALA A 34 -16.73 29.49 18.47
CA ALA A 34 -18.18 29.37 18.49
C ALA A 34 -18.62 28.15 17.66
N GLY A 35 -19.25 27.17 18.32
CA GLY A 35 -19.69 25.91 17.70
C GLY A 35 -18.96 24.64 18.16
N ALA A 36 -17.98 24.72 19.06
CA ALA A 36 -17.34 23.53 19.63
C ALA A 36 -18.26 22.79 20.62
N SER A 37 -18.45 21.48 20.42
CA SER A 37 -19.13 20.59 21.37
C SER A 37 -18.13 19.85 22.24
N LYS A 38 -18.49 19.60 23.51
CA LYS A 38 -17.64 18.88 24.46
C LYS A 38 -17.89 17.37 24.34
N GLY A 39 -16.83 16.59 24.16
CA GLY A 39 -16.86 15.13 24.19
C GLY A 39 -15.95 14.58 25.31
N THR A 40 -16.22 13.36 25.75
CA THR A 40 -15.39 12.63 26.73
C THR A 40 -14.94 11.32 26.10
N ALA A 41 -13.64 11.02 26.14
CA ALA A 41 -13.07 9.74 25.75
C ALA A 41 -12.40 9.08 26.97
N VAL A 42 -12.54 7.76 27.10
CA VAL A 42 -11.85 6.96 28.13
C VAL A 42 -10.84 6.05 27.43
N VAL A 43 -9.59 6.12 27.85
CA VAL A 43 -8.51 5.28 27.34
C VAL A 43 -8.17 4.23 28.40
N ASP A 44 -8.45 2.97 28.11
CA ASP A 44 -8.02 1.85 28.94
C ASP A 44 -6.67 1.33 28.44
N GLY A 45 -5.61 1.60 29.21
CA GLY A 45 -4.24 1.16 28.91
C GLY A 45 -3.85 -0.17 29.58
N THR A 46 -4.78 -0.88 30.21
CA THR A 46 -4.46 -2.10 30.99
C THR A 46 -4.25 -3.34 30.13
N THR A 47 -4.91 -3.42 28.97
CA THR A 47 -4.82 -4.57 28.06
C THR A 47 -4.85 -4.12 26.60
N ALA A 48 -4.02 -4.75 25.76
CA ALA A 48 -4.07 -4.53 24.31
C ALA A 48 -5.20 -5.37 23.69
N ILE A 49 -6.03 -4.75 22.84
CA ILE A 49 -7.11 -5.45 22.11
C ILE A 49 -6.60 -6.17 20.85
N ALA A 50 -5.49 -5.69 20.30
CA ALA A 50 -4.84 -6.21 19.10
C ALA A 50 -3.41 -5.66 19.01
N VAL A 51 -2.59 -6.32 18.18
CA VAL A 51 -1.25 -5.85 17.81
C VAL A 51 -1.25 -5.61 16.30
N THR A 52 -0.77 -4.44 15.89
CA THR A 52 -0.56 -4.10 14.48
C THR A 52 0.81 -4.59 14.01
N ASP A 53 0.94 -4.90 12.72
CA ASP A 53 2.22 -5.24 12.12
C ASP A 53 3.21 -4.07 12.23
N ASP A 54 4.51 -4.35 12.21
CA ASP A 54 5.58 -3.35 12.31
C ASP A 54 5.56 -2.36 11.12
N ASP A 55 4.97 -2.78 9.99
CA ASP A 55 4.75 -2.02 8.77
C ASP A 55 3.25 -1.73 8.52
N PHE A 56 2.50 -1.49 9.60
CA PHE A 56 1.07 -1.16 9.56
C PHE A 56 0.72 -0.03 8.57
N VAL A 57 1.59 0.98 8.46
CA VAL A 57 1.44 2.04 7.46
C VAL A 57 1.92 1.49 6.11
N CYS A 58 1.00 1.44 5.14
CA CYS A 58 1.26 0.96 3.78
C CYS A 58 0.95 2.06 2.74
N ALA A 59 1.54 1.95 1.55
CA ALA A 59 1.20 2.80 0.41
C ALA A 59 1.06 1.99 -0.89
N THR A 60 0.49 2.62 -1.91
CA THR A 60 0.26 1.99 -3.22
C THR A 60 0.92 2.77 -4.34
N LEU A 61 1.43 2.06 -5.35
CA LEU A 61 1.88 2.62 -6.63
C LEU A 61 0.95 2.09 -7.73
N ASP A 62 0.26 3.00 -8.41
CA ASP A 62 -0.72 2.66 -9.46
C ASP A 62 -0.10 2.70 -10.87
N TRP A 63 -0.85 2.20 -11.84
CA TRP A 63 -0.50 1.99 -13.23
C TRP A 63 -0.99 3.10 -14.17
N TRP A 64 -1.84 4.02 -13.68
CA TRP A 64 -2.50 5.01 -14.52
C TRP A 64 -1.53 5.93 -15.27
N PRO A 65 -1.64 6.01 -16.61
CA PRO A 65 -0.75 6.85 -17.39
C PRO A 65 -1.21 8.34 -17.33
N PRO A 66 -0.37 9.29 -17.77
CA PRO A 66 -0.67 10.73 -17.69
C PRO A 66 -1.99 11.14 -18.36
N GLU A 67 -2.45 10.39 -19.36
CA GLU A 67 -3.67 10.66 -20.14
C GLU A 67 -4.96 10.30 -19.37
N LYS A 68 -4.83 9.69 -18.18
CA LYS A 68 -5.93 9.44 -17.27
C LYS A 68 -6.35 10.74 -16.61
N CYS A 69 -7.57 11.17 -16.93
CA CYS A 69 -8.21 12.34 -16.32
C CYS A 69 -9.51 11.93 -15.65
N ASP A 70 -9.77 12.51 -14.48
CA ASP A 70 -10.99 12.36 -13.68
C ASP A 70 -11.61 13.74 -13.52
N TYR A 71 -12.90 13.86 -13.86
CA TYR A 71 -13.65 15.12 -13.69
C TYR A 71 -12.96 16.35 -14.29
N GLY A 72 -12.29 16.18 -15.44
CA GLY A 72 -11.55 17.24 -16.12
C GLY A 72 -10.11 17.50 -15.62
N THR A 73 -9.65 16.77 -14.60
CA THR A 73 -8.29 16.92 -14.03
C THR A 73 -7.45 15.68 -14.30
N CYS A 74 -6.22 15.85 -14.81
CA CYS A 74 -5.30 14.77 -15.12
C CYS A 74 -4.18 14.68 -14.07
N SER A 75 -4.54 14.21 -12.87
CA SER A 75 -3.67 14.28 -11.68
C SER A 75 -2.49 13.29 -11.69
N TRP A 76 -2.51 12.30 -12.58
CA TRP A 76 -1.53 11.22 -12.56
C TRP A 76 -0.13 11.65 -13.00
N GLY A 77 -0.01 12.52 -14.02
CA GLY A 77 1.29 13.02 -14.50
C GLY A 77 2.38 11.93 -14.54
N LEU A 78 3.49 12.16 -13.83
CA LEU A 78 4.59 11.20 -13.67
C LEU A 78 4.52 10.44 -12.32
N ALA A 79 3.34 10.06 -11.87
CA ALA A 79 3.15 9.36 -10.58
C ALA A 79 2.93 7.85 -10.72
N SER A 80 2.89 7.32 -11.94
CA SER A 80 2.63 5.89 -12.17
C SER A 80 3.91 5.06 -11.99
N VAL A 81 3.74 3.77 -11.68
CA VAL A 81 4.85 2.80 -11.61
C VAL A 81 5.70 2.80 -12.89
N LEU A 82 5.12 3.15 -14.04
CA LEU A 82 5.79 3.19 -15.33
C LEU A 82 6.67 4.44 -15.53
N ASN A 83 6.33 5.58 -14.93
CA ASN A 83 6.95 6.87 -15.28
C ASN A 83 7.43 7.71 -14.10
N LEU A 84 7.23 7.25 -12.86
CA LEU A 84 7.69 7.97 -11.68
C LEU A 84 9.21 8.09 -11.63
N ASN A 85 9.69 9.28 -11.23
CA ASN A 85 11.11 9.58 -11.17
C ASN A 85 11.77 8.93 -9.94
N LEU A 86 12.36 7.76 -10.17
CA LEU A 86 13.05 6.96 -9.14
C LEU A 86 14.36 7.59 -8.64
N SER A 87 14.87 8.63 -9.30
CA SER A 87 16.04 9.40 -8.85
C SER A 87 15.66 10.58 -7.93
N ASN A 88 14.37 10.81 -7.70
CA ASN A 88 13.91 11.89 -6.83
C ASN A 88 14.26 11.61 -5.36
N LYS A 89 15.09 12.47 -4.78
CA LYS A 89 15.53 12.36 -3.38
C LYS A 89 14.40 12.54 -2.37
N ILE A 90 13.41 13.37 -2.67
CA ILE A 90 12.24 13.59 -1.80
C ILE A 90 11.43 12.31 -1.72
N LEU A 91 11.16 11.66 -2.86
CA LEU A 91 10.44 10.39 -2.89
C LEU A 91 11.21 9.29 -2.14
N LEU A 92 12.52 9.17 -2.40
CA LEU A 92 13.35 8.17 -1.72
C LEU A 92 13.33 8.36 -0.20
N ASN A 93 13.51 9.60 0.26
CA ASN A 93 13.52 9.90 1.69
C ASN A 93 12.14 9.66 2.31
N ALA A 94 11.06 10.05 1.62
CA ALA A 94 9.71 9.79 2.10
C ALA A 94 9.47 8.29 2.33
N VAL A 95 9.85 7.42 1.39
CA VAL A 95 9.71 5.96 1.57
C VAL A 95 10.59 5.45 2.72
N LYS A 96 11.81 5.99 2.88
CA LYS A 96 12.72 5.60 3.98
C LYS A 96 12.21 5.97 5.37
N GLU A 97 11.56 7.12 5.52
CA GLU A 97 11.00 7.55 6.81
C GLU A 97 9.90 6.60 7.32
N PHE A 98 9.22 5.90 6.41
CA PHE A 98 8.24 4.86 6.75
C PHE A 98 8.83 3.44 6.74
N SER A 99 10.16 3.29 6.70
CA SER A 99 10.79 1.97 6.57
C SER A 99 10.60 1.11 7.83
N PRO A 100 10.19 -0.17 7.70
CA PRO A 100 9.82 -0.83 6.45
C PRO A 100 8.43 -0.39 5.94
N LEU A 101 8.37 0.20 4.74
CA LEU A 101 7.10 0.59 4.11
C LEU A 101 6.65 -0.52 3.16
N LYS A 102 5.49 -1.13 3.44
CA LYS A 102 4.79 -2.01 2.49
C LYS A 102 4.29 -1.18 1.31
N LEU A 103 4.87 -1.40 0.13
CA LEU A 103 4.47 -0.80 -1.14
C LEU A 103 3.76 -1.84 -1.99
N ARG A 104 2.46 -1.64 -2.17
CA ARG A 104 1.64 -2.47 -3.07
C ARG A 104 1.62 -1.86 -4.47
N ILE A 105 2.17 -2.58 -5.43
CA ILE A 105 2.14 -2.25 -6.85
C ILE A 105 0.91 -2.90 -7.47
N GLY A 106 -0.08 -2.09 -7.80
CA GLY A 106 -1.38 -2.59 -8.21
C GLY A 106 -2.34 -1.46 -8.51
N GLY A 107 -3.51 -1.79 -9.04
CA GLY A 107 -4.45 -0.77 -9.50
C GLY A 107 -5.45 -1.36 -10.48
N SER A 108 -6.29 -0.52 -11.08
CA SER A 108 -7.29 -1.02 -12.02
C SER A 108 -6.67 -1.52 -13.33
N LEU A 109 -5.61 -0.88 -13.82
CA LEU A 109 -4.94 -1.32 -15.05
C LEU A 109 -4.01 -2.52 -14.85
N GLN A 110 -3.79 -2.99 -13.61
CA GLN A 110 -2.99 -4.19 -13.31
C GLN A 110 -3.43 -5.40 -14.14
N ASP A 111 -4.74 -5.57 -14.29
CA ASP A 111 -5.40 -6.62 -15.04
C ASP A 111 -5.33 -6.45 -16.57
N LYS A 112 -4.57 -5.46 -17.02
CA LYS A 112 -4.30 -5.16 -18.44
C LYS A 112 -2.82 -5.02 -18.73
N VAL A 113 -1.94 -5.38 -17.79
CA VAL A 113 -0.48 -5.35 -17.95
C VAL A 113 -0.01 -6.67 -18.54
N ILE A 114 0.85 -6.60 -19.55
CA ILE A 114 1.73 -7.69 -19.97
C ILE A 114 3.14 -7.41 -19.48
N TYR A 115 3.82 -8.44 -18.97
CA TYR A 115 5.21 -8.34 -18.54
C TYR A 115 6.11 -8.63 -19.74
N GLY A 116 6.92 -7.65 -20.16
CA GLY A 116 7.77 -7.71 -21.36
C GLY A 116 9.02 -8.57 -21.19
N VAL A 117 8.88 -9.80 -20.70
CA VAL A 117 9.97 -10.77 -20.53
C VAL A 117 10.35 -11.40 -21.87
N ASP A 118 9.37 -11.66 -22.74
CA ASP A 118 9.61 -12.21 -24.08
C ASP A 118 10.04 -11.09 -25.04
N PRO A 119 11.27 -11.12 -25.59
CA PRO A 119 11.73 -10.12 -26.55
C PRO A 119 10.95 -10.11 -27.86
N GLN A 120 10.26 -11.20 -28.20
CA GLN A 120 9.49 -11.32 -29.44
C GLN A 120 8.15 -10.57 -29.37
N GLN A 121 7.64 -10.30 -28.16
CA GLN A 121 6.39 -9.59 -27.97
C GLN A 121 6.65 -8.07 -27.83
N PRO A 122 6.04 -7.22 -28.67
CA PRO A 122 6.22 -5.78 -28.55
C PRO A 122 5.65 -5.26 -27.23
N CYS A 123 6.48 -4.53 -26.47
CA CYS A 123 6.11 -3.95 -25.19
C CYS A 123 5.53 -2.55 -25.40
N THR A 124 4.22 -2.45 -25.58
CA THR A 124 3.53 -1.18 -25.86
C THR A 124 2.98 -0.53 -24.59
N PRO A 125 3.05 0.81 -24.46
CA PRO A 125 2.45 1.52 -23.33
C PRO A 125 0.92 1.44 -23.36
N PHE A 126 0.29 1.81 -22.24
CA PHE A 126 -1.17 2.03 -22.20
C PHE A 126 -1.56 3.17 -23.12
N ILE A 127 -2.57 2.96 -23.96
CA ILE A 127 -3.13 3.97 -24.86
C ILE A 127 -4.59 4.18 -24.51
N LYS A 128 -5.03 5.43 -24.43
CA LYS A 128 -6.43 5.77 -24.16
C LYS A 128 -7.33 5.21 -25.26
N LYS A 129 -8.27 4.35 -24.88
CA LYS A 129 -9.22 3.70 -25.78
C LYS A 129 -10.55 3.49 -25.07
N LYS A 130 -11.48 4.42 -25.30
CA LYS A 130 -12.78 4.50 -24.59
C LYS A 130 -13.63 3.23 -24.69
N SER A 131 -13.49 2.47 -25.77
CA SER A 131 -14.23 1.22 -25.99
C SER A 131 -13.71 0.04 -25.19
N GLU A 132 -12.55 0.16 -24.55
CA GLU A 132 -11.97 -0.91 -23.76
C GLU A 132 -12.25 -0.75 -22.27
N MET A 133 -12.17 -1.87 -21.54
CA MET A 133 -12.23 -1.88 -20.07
C MET A 133 -11.24 -0.86 -19.49
N PHE A 134 -11.74 -0.08 -18.52
CA PHE A 134 -11.03 1.04 -17.88
C PHE A 134 -10.67 2.22 -18.81
N GLY A 135 -11.07 2.19 -20.08
CA GLY A 135 -10.83 3.27 -21.04
C GLY A 135 -9.41 3.32 -21.60
N PHE A 136 -8.63 2.24 -21.46
CA PHE A 136 -7.24 2.12 -21.95
C PHE A 136 -7.04 0.78 -22.64
N SER A 137 -6.04 0.68 -23.52
CA SER A 137 -5.58 -0.57 -24.13
C SER A 137 -4.96 -1.52 -23.10
N GLN A 138 -4.55 -2.69 -23.54
CA GLN A 138 -3.47 -3.42 -22.87
C GLN A 138 -2.21 -2.56 -22.84
N GLY A 139 -1.47 -2.61 -21.73
CA GLY A 139 -0.17 -1.96 -21.58
C GLY A 139 0.90 -2.99 -21.22
N CYS A 140 2.14 -2.55 -21.18
CA CYS A 140 3.28 -3.40 -20.88
C CYS A 140 4.17 -2.80 -19.79
N LEU A 141 4.69 -3.66 -18.92
CA LEU A 141 5.81 -3.34 -18.02
C LEU A 141 7.11 -3.82 -18.68
N PRO A 142 7.97 -2.91 -19.17
CA PRO A 142 9.29 -3.28 -19.67
C PRO A 142 10.18 -3.80 -18.55
N MET A 143 10.99 -4.84 -18.81
CA MET A 143 11.84 -5.42 -17.76
C MET A 143 12.96 -4.48 -17.27
N HIS A 144 13.46 -3.57 -18.11
CA HIS A 144 14.40 -2.53 -17.65
C HIS A 144 13.75 -1.64 -16.58
N ARG A 145 12.46 -1.29 -16.76
CA ARG A 145 11.72 -0.48 -15.80
C ARG A 145 11.50 -1.24 -14.50
N TRP A 146 11.23 -2.55 -14.59
CA TRP A 146 11.16 -3.41 -13.42
C TRP A 146 12.48 -3.49 -12.65
N ASP A 147 13.61 -3.57 -13.36
CA ASP A 147 14.95 -3.54 -12.75
C ASP A 147 15.21 -2.22 -12.02
N GLU A 148 14.85 -1.07 -12.62
CA GLU A 148 14.97 0.25 -11.98
C GLU A 148 14.14 0.34 -10.69
N LEU A 149 12.89 -0.13 -10.73
CA LEU A 149 11.98 -0.14 -9.59
C LEU A 149 12.56 -0.95 -8.44
N ASN A 150 13.06 -2.16 -8.70
CA ASN A 150 13.70 -2.99 -7.69
C ASN A 150 14.98 -2.36 -7.12
N GLY A 151 15.75 -1.66 -7.95
CA GLY A 151 16.88 -0.86 -7.49
C GLY A 151 16.45 0.23 -6.50
N PHE A 152 15.36 0.93 -6.79
CA PHE A 152 14.77 1.93 -5.89
C PHE A 152 14.25 1.29 -4.60
N PHE A 153 13.48 0.21 -4.67
CA PHE A 153 12.90 -0.47 -3.51
C PHE A 153 13.98 -0.95 -2.54
N LYS A 154 15.03 -1.58 -3.08
CA LYS A 154 16.19 -2.01 -2.29
C LYS A 154 16.87 -0.82 -1.61
N LYS A 155 17.06 0.29 -2.33
CA LYS A 155 17.67 1.51 -1.78
C LYS A 155 16.81 2.16 -0.70
N ALA A 156 15.49 2.03 -0.80
CA ALA A 156 14.52 2.62 0.10
C ALA A 156 14.21 1.76 1.33
N GLY A 157 14.54 0.46 1.31
CA GLY A 157 14.14 -0.48 2.38
C GLY A 157 12.66 -0.86 2.31
N ALA A 158 12.03 -0.75 1.14
CA ALA A 158 10.61 -1.01 0.96
C ALA A 158 10.30 -2.52 0.84
N VAL A 159 9.15 -2.92 1.38
CA VAL A 159 8.62 -4.29 1.31
C VAL A 159 7.59 -4.34 0.18
N ILE A 160 7.81 -5.19 -0.82
CA ILE A 160 7.04 -5.10 -2.07
C ILE A 160 5.95 -6.17 -2.14
N ILE A 161 4.73 -5.73 -2.41
CA ILE A 161 3.60 -6.60 -2.78
C ILE A 161 3.24 -6.28 -4.22
N PHE A 162 3.16 -7.29 -5.09
CA PHE A 162 2.90 -7.08 -6.51
C PHE A 162 1.61 -7.77 -6.95
N GLY A 163 0.73 -7.02 -7.60
CA GLY A 163 -0.49 -7.56 -8.17
C GLY A 163 -0.32 -8.05 -9.60
N LEU A 164 -0.66 -9.32 -9.84
CA LEU A 164 -0.61 -9.98 -11.13
C LEU A 164 -1.88 -9.73 -11.96
N ASN A 165 -1.73 -9.77 -13.29
CA ASN A 165 -2.83 -9.68 -14.23
C ASN A 165 -3.68 -10.96 -14.22
N ALA A 166 -4.91 -10.90 -13.70
CA ALA A 166 -5.83 -12.03 -13.63
C ALA A 166 -6.68 -12.23 -14.90
N LEU A 167 -6.62 -11.29 -15.85
CA LEU A 167 -7.39 -11.33 -17.10
C LEU A 167 -6.60 -11.87 -18.29
N ASN A 168 -5.30 -12.14 -18.13
CA ASN A 168 -4.51 -12.71 -19.20
C ASN A 168 -5.09 -14.05 -19.69
N GLY A 169 -5.39 -14.14 -20.99
CA GLY A 169 -6.01 -15.32 -21.62
C GLY A 169 -7.51 -15.50 -21.34
N ARG A 170 -8.16 -14.63 -20.53
CA ARG A 170 -9.61 -14.69 -20.34
C ARG A 170 -10.34 -14.25 -21.61
N VAL A 171 -11.53 -14.81 -21.82
CA VAL A 171 -12.37 -14.53 -22.99
C VAL A 171 -13.66 -13.84 -22.59
N HIS A 172 -14.17 -12.97 -23.46
CA HIS A 172 -15.46 -12.33 -23.27
C HIS A 172 -16.58 -13.34 -23.51
N LEU A 173 -17.47 -13.47 -22.54
CA LEU A 173 -18.67 -14.30 -22.64
C LEU A 173 -19.88 -13.44 -23.05
N PRO A 174 -20.93 -14.08 -23.61
CA PRO A 174 -22.23 -13.43 -23.76
C PRO A 174 -22.69 -12.86 -22.40
N GLY A 175 -23.16 -11.60 -22.39
CA GLY A 175 -23.55 -10.90 -21.17
C GLY A 175 -22.44 -10.08 -20.49
N GLY A 176 -21.26 -9.96 -21.10
CA GLY A 176 -20.21 -9.01 -20.68
C GLY A 176 -19.32 -9.50 -19.53
N SER A 177 -19.50 -10.74 -19.07
CA SER A 177 -18.59 -11.39 -18.12
C SER A 177 -17.33 -11.92 -18.81
N LEU A 178 -16.27 -12.13 -18.03
CA LEU A 178 -15.04 -12.78 -18.49
C LEU A 178 -14.99 -14.23 -17.99
N GLY A 179 -14.62 -15.14 -18.88
CA GLY A 179 -14.50 -16.58 -18.62
C GLY A 179 -13.27 -17.21 -19.25
N GLY A 180 -13.27 -18.53 -19.36
CA GLY A 180 -12.12 -19.32 -19.84
C GLY A 180 -10.98 -19.44 -18.81
N PRO A 181 -10.01 -20.33 -19.03
CA PRO A 181 -8.88 -20.51 -18.12
C PRO A 181 -7.98 -19.27 -18.09
N TRP A 182 -7.38 -18.99 -16.93
CA TRP A 182 -6.33 -17.96 -16.83
C TRP A 182 -5.04 -18.50 -17.46
N ASN A 183 -4.45 -17.75 -18.39
CA ASN A 183 -3.14 -18.07 -18.94
C ASN A 183 -2.05 -17.50 -18.02
N SER A 184 -1.48 -18.36 -17.17
CA SER A 184 -0.45 -17.99 -16.22
C SER A 184 0.95 -17.79 -16.84
N THR A 185 1.16 -18.15 -18.11
CA THR A 185 2.50 -18.17 -18.74
C THR A 185 3.22 -16.83 -18.61
N ASN A 186 2.55 -15.71 -18.88
CA ASN A 186 3.17 -14.39 -18.79
C ASN A 186 3.55 -14.02 -17.33
N ALA A 187 2.67 -14.34 -16.36
CA ALA A 187 2.93 -14.13 -14.94
C ALA A 187 4.07 -15.04 -14.43
N ALA A 188 4.09 -16.30 -14.84
CA ALA A 188 5.15 -17.24 -14.48
C ALA A 188 6.51 -16.76 -15.01
N SER A 189 6.60 -16.36 -16.28
CA SER A 189 7.84 -15.79 -16.84
C SER A 189 8.30 -14.54 -16.09
N PHE A 190 7.37 -13.68 -15.64
CA PHE A 190 7.70 -12.50 -14.84
C PHE A 190 8.23 -12.84 -13.46
N ILE A 191 7.60 -13.78 -12.76
CA ILE A 191 8.06 -14.27 -11.46
C ILE A 191 9.44 -14.92 -11.61
N HIS A 192 9.63 -15.76 -12.63
CA HIS A 192 10.94 -16.37 -12.92
C HIS A 192 12.02 -15.32 -13.19
N TYR A 193 11.74 -14.32 -14.02
CA TYR A 193 12.67 -13.21 -14.26
C TYR A 193 13.03 -12.50 -12.94
N THR A 194 12.03 -12.19 -12.11
CA THR A 194 12.20 -11.50 -10.82
C THR A 194 13.07 -12.30 -9.85
N VAL A 195 12.79 -13.61 -9.72
CA VAL A 195 13.56 -14.52 -8.86
C VAL A 195 14.99 -14.70 -9.38
N ASN A 196 15.17 -14.88 -10.69
CA ASN A 196 16.50 -15.05 -11.30
C ASN A 196 17.40 -13.81 -11.15
N LYS A 197 16.80 -12.62 -11.05
CA LYS A 197 17.51 -11.37 -10.73
C LYS A 197 17.85 -11.21 -9.25
N GLY A 198 17.34 -12.09 -8.38
CA GLY A 198 17.48 -11.98 -6.93
C GLY A 198 16.63 -10.88 -6.30
N TYR A 199 15.56 -10.45 -6.97
CA TYR A 199 14.62 -9.47 -6.43
C TYR A 199 13.67 -10.14 -5.43
N THR A 200 13.45 -9.48 -4.29
CA THR A 200 12.59 -10.00 -3.22
C THR A 200 11.21 -9.34 -3.31
N ILE A 201 10.18 -10.18 -3.42
CA ILE A 201 8.78 -9.77 -3.38
C ILE A 201 8.13 -10.47 -2.19
N HIS A 202 7.54 -9.69 -1.29
CA HIS A 202 6.92 -10.19 -0.06
C HIS A 202 5.62 -10.94 -0.34
N GLY A 203 4.83 -10.46 -1.30
CA GLY A 203 3.56 -11.07 -1.64
C GLY A 203 3.19 -10.87 -3.11
N TRP A 204 2.54 -11.88 -3.68
CA TRP A 204 1.94 -11.83 -5.00
C TRP A 204 0.43 -11.86 -4.84
N GLU A 205 -0.26 -10.87 -5.40
CA GLU A 205 -1.73 -10.84 -5.48
C GLU A 205 -2.18 -11.25 -6.89
N LEU A 206 -3.40 -11.74 -7.04
CA LEU A 206 -3.96 -12.07 -8.35
C LEU A 206 -5.26 -11.29 -8.61
N GLY A 207 -5.16 -10.32 -9.52
CA GLY A 207 -6.28 -9.48 -9.94
C GLY A 207 -6.73 -8.44 -8.92
N LYS A 208 -7.68 -7.60 -9.34
CA LYS A 208 -8.37 -6.63 -8.47
C LYS A 208 -9.87 -6.95 -8.36
N SER A 209 -10.47 -6.63 -7.21
CA SER A 209 -11.84 -6.97 -6.80
C SER A 209 -13.01 -6.45 -7.67
N HIS A 210 -12.77 -5.77 -8.79
CA HIS A 210 -13.84 -5.15 -9.60
C HIS A 210 -14.20 -5.90 -10.89
N VAL A 211 -13.57 -7.04 -11.16
CA VAL A 211 -13.99 -7.90 -12.28
C VAL A 211 -14.94 -8.96 -11.76
N PRO A 212 -16.18 -9.07 -12.27
CA PRO A 212 -17.08 -10.15 -11.91
C PRO A 212 -16.50 -11.47 -12.45
N PHE A 213 -15.68 -12.14 -11.64
CA PHE A 213 -15.20 -13.47 -11.91
C PHE A 213 -16.35 -14.46 -11.66
N ARG A 214 -16.84 -15.11 -12.73
CA ARG A 214 -17.52 -16.38 -12.56
C ARG A 214 -16.43 -17.43 -12.34
N PHE A 215 -16.15 -17.75 -11.07
CA PHE A 215 -15.44 -18.98 -10.76
C PHE A 215 -16.30 -20.12 -11.30
N LEU A 216 -15.76 -20.85 -12.28
CA LEU A 216 -16.37 -22.08 -12.75
C LEU A 216 -16.42 -23.03 -11.56
N THR A 217 -17.63 -23.36 -11.12
CA THR A 217 -17.89 -24.62 -10.43
C THR A 217 -17.34 -25.72 -11.34
N SER A 218 -16.28 -26.38 -10.90
CA SER A 218 -15.82 -27.66 -11.47
C SER A 218 -16.92 -28.70 -11.38
#